data_AF-A0A972NJ52-F1
#
_entry.id   AF-A0A972NJ52-F1
#
_cell.length_a   1.000
_cell.length_b   1.000
_cell.length_c   1.000
_cell.angle_alpha   90.00
_cell.angle_beta   90.00
_cell.angle_gamma   90.00
#
_symmetry.space_group_name_H-M   'P 1'
#
loop_
_entity.id
_entity.type
_entity.pdbx_description
1 polymer ?
#
loop_
_entity_poly.entity_id
_entity_poly.type
_entity_poly.pdbx_seq_one_letter_code
_entity_poly.pdbx_strand_id
1 'polypeptide(L)'
;MRKVLALALLSLPLFAAGEKREKTQEQVKEQVKEQVQERVRTGVNEELMKKGYEVFKKHCQACHVEYASPEKMREIVAIIRSGGKPPIAAPPMNEVAARVKHFFPEEEDFIEFVVDYITEPSREKGLCKPKAFEVFGVMPPIGKSLSEEEKRAVAYWMYHRYQETWEEMMRHHRPQGKGKGPKWMRE
;
A
#
# COMPACT_ATOMS: atom_id res chain seq x y z
N MET A 1 8.17 48.38 -56.65
CA MET A 1 6.84 48.14 -57.26
C MET A 1 6.84 46.73 -57.86
N ARG A 2 5.85 45.88 -57.50
CA ARG A 2 5.16 44.84 -58.34
C ARG A 2 6.06 43.83 -59.09
N LYS A 3 5.99 42.49 -58.97
CA LYS A 3 4.94 41.47 -58.71
C LYS A 3 5.68 40.15 -58.34
N VAL A 4 5.32 39.38 -57.31
CA VAL A 4 4.35 38.27 -57.27
C VAL A 4 4.42 37.28 -58.45
N LEU A 5 4.99 36.10 -58.18
CA LEU A 5 4.77 34.74 -58.76
C LEU A 5 5.69 33.81 -57.93
N ALA A 6 5.39 32.58 -57.51
CA ALA A 6 4.42 31.60 -57.93
C ALA A 6 4.09 30.62 -56.78
N LEU A 7 2.91 30.02 -56.90
CA LEU A 7 2.41 28.84 -56.18
C LEU A 7 3.40 27.67 -56.22
N ALA A 8 3.46 26.90 -55.13
CA ALA A 8 3.16 25.45 -55.09
C ALA A 8 3.94 24.78 -53.94
N LEU A 9 3.30 24.53 -52.80
CA LEU A 9 3.71 23.48 -51.86
C LEU A 9 2.46 22.87 -51.22
N LEU A 10 1.88 21.92 -51.95
CA LEU A 10 1.00 20.88 -51.43
C LEU A 10 1.85 19.62 -51.19
N SER A 11 2.19 19.34 -49.93
CA SER A 11 2.44 17.97 -49.44
C SER A 11 2.68 17.95 -47.92
N LEU A 12 1.59 17.80 -47.16
CA LEU A 12 1.65 17.28 -45.79
C LEU A 12 1.36 15.78 -45.86
N PRO A 13 2.27 14.88 -45.44
CA PRO A 13 1.89 13.53 -45.07
C PRO A 13 1.33 13.57 -43.64
N LEU A 14 0.02 13.41 -43.51
CA LEU A 14 -0.66 13.24 -42.24
C LEU A 14 -1.17 11.81 -42.13
N PHE A 15 -0.91 11.21 -40.96
CA PHE A 15 -1.39 9.91 -40.46
C PHE A 15 -0.69 8.64 -40.95
N ALA A 16 0.45 8.33 -40.32
CA ALA A 16 0.84 6.94 -40.06
C ALA A 16 -0.14 6.36 -39.02
N ALA A 17 -0.85 5.29 -39.41
CA ALA A 17 -1.65 4.49 -38.51
C ALA A 17 -0.74 3.84 -37.45
N GLY A 18 -1.03 4.10 -36.16
CA GLY A 18 -0.35 3.46 -35.05
C GLY A 18 -0.67 1.97 -35.01
N GLU A 19 0.22 1.17 -35.58
CA GLU A 19 0.22 -0.28 -35.47
C GLU A 19 0.46 -0.67 -34.00
N LYS A 20 -0.59 -1.17 -33.33
CA LYS A 20 -0.44 -1.78 -32.01
C LYS A 20 0.38 -3.06 -32.20
N ARG A 21 1.69 -2.93 -32.04
CA ARG A 21 2.63 -4.05 -32.06
C ARG A 21 2.31 -4.97 -30.87
N GLU A 22 1.56 -6.03 -31.14
CA GLU A 22 1.34 -7.13 -30.22
C GLU A 22 2.70 -7.75 -29.92
N LYS A 23 3.17 -7.59 -28.68
CA LYS A 23 4.49 -8.08 -28.27
C LYS A 23 4.50 -9.59 -28.41
N THR A 24 5.52 -10.14 -29.06
CA THR A 24 5.64 -11.58 -29.23
C THR A 24 5.77 -12.26 -27.87
N GLN A 25 5.34 -13.52 -27.78
CA GLN A 25 5.40 -14.29 -26.54
C GLN A 25 6.83 -14.36 -25.96
N GLU A 26 7.84 -14.26 -26.81
CA GLU A 26 9.25 -14.22 -26.45
C GLU A 26 9.67 -12.86 -25.86
N GLN A 27 9.18 -11.76 -26.41
CA GLN A 27 9.36 -10.41 -25.85
C GLN A 27 8.64 -10.26 -24.51
N VAL A 28 7.48 -10.89 -24.34
CA VAL A 28 6.79 -10.94 -23.03
C VAL A 28 7.60 -11.76 -22.03
N LYS A 29 8.16 -12.90 -22.43
CA LYS A 29 9.02 -13.72 -21.56
C LYS A 29 10.30 -12.98 -21.17
N GLU A 30 10.89 -12.22 -22.07
CA GLU A 30 12.12 -11.47 -21.81
C GLU A 30 11.85 -10.25 -20.92
N GLN A 31 10.74 -9.53 -21.11
CA GLN A 31 10.31 -8.48 -20.19
C GLN A 31 9.94 -9.01 -18.79
N VAL A 32 9.29 -10.18 -18.71
CA VAL A 32 9.01 -10.83 -17.42
C VAL A 32 10.31 -11.27 -16.77
N LYS A 33 11.28 -11.78 -17.54
CA LYS A 33 12.59 -12.18 -17.04
C LYS A 33 13.38 -10.97 -16.52
N GLU A 34 13.33 -9.84 -17.21
CA GLU A 34 13.97 -8.59 -16.77
C GLU A 34 13.29 -8.01 -15.52
N GLN A 35 11.95 -8.06 -15.44
CA GLN A 35 11.20 -7.67 -14.23
C GLN A 35 11.46 -8.60 -13.03
N VAL A 36 11.65 -9.90 -13.27
CA VAL A 36 12.06 -10.86 -12.24
C VAL A 36 13.51 -10.60 -11.82
N GLN A 37 14.39 -10.31 -12.78
CA GLN A 37 15.81 -10.06 -12.54
C GLN A 37 16.07 -8.70 -11.87
N GLU A 38 15.18 -7.72 -12.03
CA GLU A 38 15.20 -6.46 -11.29
C GLU A 38 14.66 -6.61 -9.85
N ARG A 39 13.69 -7.49 -9.60
CA ARG A 39 13.32 -7.89 -8.22
C ARG A 39 14.47 -8.60 -7.51
N VAL A 40 15.22 -9.44 -8.23
CA VAL A 40 16.45 -10.08 -7.72
C VAL A 40 17.56 -9.04 -7.40
N ARG A 41 17.54 -7.85 -8.01
CA ARG A 41 18.45 -6.74 -7.65
C ARG A 41 18.03 -5.98 -6.39
N THR A 42 16.80 -6.16 -5.87
CA THR A 42 16.28 -5.45 -4.69
C THR A 42 16.51 -6.14 -3.34
N GLY A 43 17.26 -7.24 -3.27
CA GLY A 43 17.63 -7.85 -1.98
C GLY A 43 16.46 -8.42 -1.17
N VAL A 44 15.27 -8.59 -1.77
CA VAL A 44 14.12 -9.15 -1.07
C VAL A 44 14.26 -10.67 -0.92
N ASN A 45 14.20 -11.16 0.32
CA ASN A 45 14.29 -12.57 0.66
C ASN A 45 12.93 -13.27 0.44
N GLU A 46 12.82 -14.05 -0.64
CA GLU A 46 11.58 -14.74 -1.03
C GLU A 46 11.10 -15.78 0.00
N GLU A 47 12.02 -16.48 0.65
CA GLU A 47 11.69 -17.47 1.69
C GLU A 47 11.09 -16.79 2.91
N LEU A 48 11.70 -15.67 3.33
CA LEU A 48 11.21 -14.87 4.44
C LEU A 48 9.85 -14.22 4.13
N MET A 49 9.63 -13.77 2.89
CA MET A 49 8.32 -13.30 2.41
C MET A 49 7.24 -14.38 2.53
N LYS A 50 7.55 -15.61 2.10
CA LYS A 50 6.62 -16.73 2.17
C LYS A 50 6.27 -17.07 3.62
N LYS A 51 7.29 -17.19 4.47
CA LYS A 51 7.12 -17.47 5.90
C LYS A 51 6.29 -16.37 6.58
N GLY A 52 6.61 -15.10 6.33
CA GLY A 52 5.87 -13.97 6.88
C GLY A 52 4.40 -13.96 6.48
N TYR A 53 4.10 -14.29 5.22
CA TYR A 53 2.71 -14.42 4.76
C TYR A 53 1.97 -15.57 5.44
N GLU A 54 2.63 -16.71 5.68
CA GLU A 54 2.04 -17.84 6.41
C GLU A 54 1.71 -17.46 7.86
N VAL A 55 2.60 -16.74 8.53
CA VAL A 55 2.36 -16.19 9.88
C VAL A 55 1.18 -15.22 9.86
N PHE A 56 1.14 -14.30 8.90
CA PHE A 56 0.03 -13.35 8.74
C PHE A 56 -1.32 -14.07 8.63
N LYS A 57 -1.44 -15.05 7.73
CA LYS A 57 -2.70 -15.80 7.53
C LYS A 57 -3.14 -16.52 8.79
N LYS A 58 -2.20 -17.09 9.52
CA LYS A 58 -2.48 -17.91 10.71
C LYS A 58 -2.84 -17.07 11.94
N HIS A 59 -2.16 -15.95 12.16
CA HIS A 59 -2.23 -15.21 13.41
C HIS A 59 -2.86 -13.81 13.30
N CYS A 60 -2.67 -13.14 12.15
CA CYS A 60 -3.08 -11.74 11.99
C CYS A 60 -4.42 -11.61 11.25
N GLN A 61 -4.70 -12.51 10.31
CA GLN A 61 -5.88 -12.45 9.44
C GLN A 61 -7.20 -12.68 10.18
N ALA A 62 -7.16 -13.20 11.41
CA ALA A 62 -8.33 -13.31 12.27
C ALA A 62 -8.97 -11.95 12.59
N CYS A 63 -8.18 -10.86 12.56
CA CYS A 63 -8.68 -9.51 12.84
C CYS A 63 -8.40 -8.51 11.72
N HIS A 64 -7.23 -8.63 11.08
CA HIS A 64 -6.80 -7.73 10.01
C HIS A 64 -7.12 -8.33 8.64
N VAL A 65 -7.96 -7.65 7.86
CA VAL A 65 -8.07 -7.99 6.43
C VAL A 65 -6.75 -7.67 5.73
N GLU A 66 -6.29 -8.55 4.84
CA GLU A 66 -4.99 -8.38 4.16
C GLU A 66 -4.96 -7.09 3.35
N TYR A 67 -6.05 -6.79 2.66
CA TYR A 67 -6.13 -5.62 1.79
C TYR A 67 -7.55 -5.08 1.77
N ALA A 68 -7.67 -3.76 1.98
CA ALA A 68 -8.89 -3.03 1.71
C ALA A 68 -8.64 -2.05 0.56
N SER A 69 -9.47 -2.14 -0.48
CA SER A 69 -9.41 -1.20 -1.60
C SER A 69 -9.81 0.22 -1.17
N PRO A 70 -9.42 1.26 -1.92
CA PRO A 70 -9.88 2.63 -1.71
C PRO A 70 -11.40 2.77 -1.54
N GLU A 71 -12.18 2.01 -2.32
CA GLU A 71 -13.63 2.01 -2.23
C GLU A 71 -14.10 1.38 -0.91
N LYS A 72 -13.56 0.21 -0.58
CA LYS A 72 -13.91 -0.48 0.66
C LYS A 72 -13.57 0.36 1.89
N MET A 73 -12.44 1.06 1.86
CA MET A 73 -12.05 1.98 2.91
C MET A 73 -13.01 3.16 3.06
N ARG A 74 -13.50 3.74 1.95
CA ARG A 74 -14.51 4.80 2.02
C ARG A 74 -15.81 4.33 2.67
N GLU A 75 -16.24 3.10 2.37
CA GLU A 75 -17.42 2.50 3.04
C GLU A 75 -17.20 2.35 4.55
N ILE A 76 -16.06 1.77 4.95
CA ILE A 76 -15.71 1.58 6.37
C ILE A 76 -15.67 2.93 7.10
N VAL A 77 -15.01 3.92 6.51
CA VAL A 77 -14.92 5.28 7.08
C VAL A 77 -16.30 5.94 7.16
N ALA A 78 -17.18 5.73 6.18
CA ALA A 78 -18.54 6.25 6.23
C ALA A 78 -19.36 5.64 7.39
N ILE A 79 -19.26 4.32 7.61
CA ILE A 79 -19.90 3.62 8.73
C ILE A 79 -19.38 4.18 10.07
N ILE A 80 -18.07 4.33 10.23
CA ILE A 80 -17.47 4.88 11.46
C ILE A 80 -17.94 6.32 11.68
N ARG A 81 -18.04 7.14 10.63
CA ARG A 81 -18.50 8.53 10.71
C ARG A 81 -19.98 8.65 11.08
N SER A 82 -20.82 7.70 10.70
CA SER A 82 -22.22 7.66 11.12
C SER A 82 -22.43 7.06 12.52
N GLY A 83 -21.35 6.72 13.24
CA GLY A 83 -21.41 6.11 14.57
C GLY A 83 -21.64 4.59 14.54
N GLY A 84 -21.62 3.97 13.36
CA GLY A 84 -21.75 2.52 13.21
C GLY A 84 -20.46 1.76 13.52
N LYS A 85 -20.60 0.47 13.83
CA LYS A 85 -19.48 -0.45 13.99
C LYS A 85 -19.02 -0.96 12.62
N PRO A 86 -17.72 -0.85 12.27
CA PRO A 86 -17.22 -1.36 11.00
C PRO A 86 -17.30 -2.90 10.94
N PRO A 87 -17.42 -3.51 9.75
CA PRO A 87 -17.53 -4.96 9.57
C PRO A 87 -16.19 -5.70 9.72
N ILE A 88 -15.18 -5.06 10.31
CA ILE A 88 -13.84 -5.59 10.54
C ILE A 88 -13.45 -5.35 12.00
N ALA A 89 -12.67 -6.27 12.58
CA ALA A 89 -12.27 -6.20 13.98
C ALA A 89 -11.06 -5.30 14.22
N ALA A 90 -10.24 -5.07 13.20
CA ALA A 90 -9.05 -4.22 13.25
C ALA A 90 -8.85 -3.48 11.91
N PRO A 91 -8.01 -2.43 11.87
CA PRO A 91 -7.68 -1.73 10.63
C PRO A 91 -7.08 -2.66 9.57
N PRO A 92 -7.34 -2.47 8.27
CA PRO A 92 -6.74 -3.27 7.20
C PRO A 92 -5.21 -3.23 7.22
N MET A 93 -4.57 -4.35 6.88
CA MET A 93 -3.14 -4.48 7.03
C MET A 93 -2.34 -3.56 6.10
N ASN A 94 -2.86 -3.27 4.90
CA ASN A 94 -2.25 -2.26 4.03
C ASN A 94 -2.22 -0.87 4.68
N GLU A 95 -3.26 -0.50 5.44
CA GLU A 95 -3.30 0.79 6.16
C GLU A 95 -2.36 0.83 7.35
N VAL A 96 -2.30 -0.26 8.11
CA VAL A 96 -1.32 -0.40 9.19
C VAL A 96 0.10 -0.29 8.64
N ALA A 97 0.43 -1.02 7.58
CA ALA A 97 1.76 -0.98 6.97
C ALA A 97 2.14 0.42 6.47
N ALA A 98 1.24 1.09 5.74
CA ALA A 98 1.47 2.46 5.26
C ALA A 98 1.68 3.44 6.43
N ARG A 99 0.89 3.29 7.51
CA ARG A 99 1.01 4.12 8.70
C ARG A 99 2.36 3.91 9.40
N VAL A 100 2.78 2.68 9.62
CA VAL A 100 4.04 2.39 10.31
C VAL A 100 5.22 2.87 9.48
N LYS A 101 5.21 2.64 8.16
CA LYS A 101 6.26 3.15 7.24
C LYS A 101 6.41 4.66 7.22
N HIS A 102 5.33 5.39 7.46
CA HIS A 102 5.40 6.85 7.55
C HIS A 102 6.25 7.33 8.73
N PHE A 103 6.28 6.56 9.84
CA PHE A 103 7.11 6.87 11.01
C PHE A 103 8.47 6.18 10.97
N PHE A 104 8.53 4.97 10.40
CA PHE A 104 9.72 4.14 10.30
C PHE A 104 9.91 3.74 8.82
N PRO A 105 10.49 4.64 8.00
CA PRO A 105 10.68 4.39 6.58
C PRO A 105 11.78 3.36 6.31
N GLU A 106 12.72 3.18 7.23
CA GLU A 106 13.78 2.19 7.13
C GLU A 106 13.26 0.81 7.58
N GLU A 107 13.68 -0.22 6.85
CA GLU A 107 13.18 -1.59 7.03
C GLU A 107 13.43 -2.14 8.44
N GLU A 108 14.63 -1.93 8.99
CA GLU A 108 14.99 -2.47 10.30
C GLU A 108 14.18 -1.79 11.41
N ASP A 109 14.07 -0.46 11.40
CA ASP A 109 13.27 0.30 12.38
C ASP A 109 11.80 -0.10 12.32
N PHE A 110 11.27 -0.33 11.11
CA PHE A 110 9.92 -0.85 10.91
C PHE A 110 9.77 -2.24 11.54
N ILE A 111 10.71 -3.14 11.29
CA ILE A 111 10.67 -4.50 11.81
C ILE A 111 10.74 -4.49 13.34
N GLU A 112 11.67 -3.74 13.92
CA GLU A 112 11.82 -3.61 15.37
C GLU A 112 10.55 -3.08 16.03
N PHE A 113 9.95 -2.02 15.47
CA PHE A 113 8.69 -1.49 15.97
C PHE A 113 7.57 -2.54 15.94
N VAL A 114 7.42 -3.26 14.83
CA VAL A 114 6.35 -4.25 14.68
C VAL A 114 6.55 -5.41 15.66
N VAL A 115 7.78 -5.91 15.80
CA VAL A 115 8.14 -6.99 16.73
C VAL A 115 7.83 -6.60 18.17
N ASP A 116 8.20 -5.39 18.59
CA ASP A 116 7.88 -4.86 19.92
C ASP A 116 6.36 -4.72 20.10
N TYR A 117 5.70 -4.04 19.16
CA TYR A 117 4.29 -3.70 19.28
C TYR A 117 3.38 -4.93 19.31
N ILE A 118 3.64 -5.97 18.50
CA ILE A 118 2.81 -7.19 18.56
C ILE A 118 3.04 -8.00 19.85
N THR A 119 4.20 -7.83 20.50
CA THR A 119 4.56 -8.52 21.74
C THR A 119 3.94 -7.82 22.96
N GLU A 120 4.02 -6.50 22.99
CA GLU A 120 3.50 -5.66 24.09
C GLU A 120 2.82 -4.39 23.54
N PRO A 121 1.63 -4.54 22.94
CA PRO A 121 0.87 -3.43 22.40
C PRO A 121 0.34 -2.55 23.53
N SER A 122 0.48 -1.24 23.37
CA SER A 122 -0.12 -0.25 24.25
C SER A 122 -0.63 0.94 23.46
N ARG A 123 -1.47 1.77 24.08
CA ARG A 123 -1.99 2.99 23.45
C ARG A 123 -0.88 4.02 23.25
N GLU A 124 0.11 4.03 24.13
CA GLU A 124 1.26 4.92 24.12
C GLU A 124 2.25 4.57 23.01
N LYS A 125 2.44 3.27 22.73
CA LYS A 125 3.30 2.78 21.64
C LYS A 125 2.62 2.88 20.26
N GLY A 126 1.30 2.75 20.20
CA GLY A 126 0.61 2.58 18.93
C GLY A 126 0.56 3.87 18.10
N LEU A 127 0.90 3.73 16.81
CA LEU A 127 0.97 4.85 15.87
C LEU A 127 -0.38 5.25 15.27
N CYS A 128 -1.45 4.50 15.53
CA CYS A 128 -2.77 4.77 14.97
C CYS A 128 -3.35 6.11 15.47
N LYS A 129 -4.23 6.73 14.67
CA LYS A 129 -4.94 7.94 15.13
C LYS A 129 -5.85 7.61 16.34
N PRO A 130 -6.13 8.58 17.25
CA PRO A 130 -6.99 8.35 18.42
C PRO A 130 -8.32 7.68 18.10
N LYS A 131 -8.93 8.05 16.96
CA LYS A 131 -10.20 7.47 16.51
C LYS A 131 -10.13 5.96 16.25
N ALA A 132 -8.98 5.44 15.84
CA ALA A 132 -8.81 4.00 15.63
C ALA A 132 -8.86 3.25 16.97
N PHE A 133 -8.25 3.79 18.04
CA PHE A 133 -8.34 3.19 19.37
C PHE A 133 -9.75 3.26 19.96
N GLU A 134 -10.51 4.32 19.67
CA GLU A 134 -11.93 4.39 20.05
C GLU A 134 -12.77 3.31 19.36
N VAL A 135 -12.47 2.98 18.11
CA VAL A 135 -13.27 2.05 17.29
C VAL A 135 -12.84 0.58 17.49
N PHE A 136 -11.54 0.32 17.52
CA PHE A 136 -10.96 -1.02 17.53
C PHE A 136 -10.34 -1.42 18.86
N GLY A 137 -10.09 -0.46 19.76
CA GLY A 137 -9.36 -0.70 21.00
C GLY A 137 -7.86 -0.88 20.79
N VAL A 138 -7.19 -1.42 21.81
CA VAL A 138 -5.76 -1.78 21.74
C VAL A 138 -5.66 -3.21 21.23
N MET A 139 -4.69 -3.45 20.33
CA MET A 139 -4.40 -4.78 19.79
C MET A 139 -4.05 -5.77 20.92
N PRO A 140 -4.51 -7.03 20.90
CA PRO A 140 -4.08 -8.01 21.88
C PRO A 140 -2.59 -8.42 21.68
N PRO A 141 -1.87 -8.84 22.74
CA PRO A 141 -0.43 -9.17 22.68
C PRO A 141 -0.17 -10.54 22.02
N ILE A 142 -0.55 -10.69 20.74
CA ILE A 142 -0.45 -11.97 20.02
C ILE A 142 0.99 -12.45 19.87
N GLY A 143 1.96 -11.51 19.82
CA GLY A 143 3.38 -11.78 19.66
C GLY A 143 3.97 -12.66 20.76
N LYS A 144 3.36 -12.71 21.96
CA LYS A 144 3.82 -13.61 23.03
C LYS A 144 3.73 -15.11 22.68
N SER A 145 2.91 -15.45 21.69
CA SER A 145 2.75 -16.83 21.17
C SER A 145 3.57 -17.13 19.92
N LEU A 146 4.28 -16.14 19.38
CA LEU A 146 5.10 -16.27 18.18
C LEU A 146 6.57 -16.39 18.60
N SER A 147 7.33 -17.20 17.85
CA SER A 147 8.80 -17.17 17.92
C SER A 147 9.37 -15.87 17.37
N GLU A 148 10.57 -15.49 17.79
CA GLU A 148 11.24 -14.28 17.28
C GLU A 148 11.39 -14.29 15.75
N GLU A 149 11.63 -15.46 15.17
CA GLU A 149 11.71 -15.64 13.72
C GLU A 149 10.37 -15.39 13.03
N GLU A 150 9.25 -15.86 13.60
CA GLU A 150 7.91 -15.60 13.07
C GLU A 150 7.54 -14.12 13.16
N LYS A 151 7.89 -13.45 14.26
CA LYS A 151 7.65 -12.01 14.45
C LYS A 151 8.40 -11.19 13.39
N ARG A 152 9.70 -11.46 13.20
CA ARG A 152 10.50 -10.78 12.18
C ARG A 152 10.01 -11.10 10.78
N ALA A 153 9.65 -12.35 10.49
CA ALA A 153 9.14 -12.75 9.18
C ALA A 153 7.84 -12.02 8.80
N VAL A 154 6.87 -11.91 9.73
CA VAL A 154 5.62 -11.20 9.43
C VAL A 154 5.83 -9.70 9.28
N ALA A 155 6.73 -9.10 10.07
CA ALA A 155 7.09 -7.70 9.94
C ALA A 155 7.79 -7.41 8.60
N TYR A 156 8.75 -8.26 8.22
CA TYR A 156 9.44 -8.21 6.93
C TYR A 156 8.45 -8.30 5.76
N TRP A 157 7.54 -9.29 5.81
CA TRP A 157 6.48 -9.42 4.82
C TRP A 157 5.61 -8.17 4.74
N MET A 158 5.19 -7.62 5.88
CA MET A 158 4.37 -6.41 5.93
C MET A 158 5.10 -5.20 5.31
N TYR A 159 6.40 -5.07 5.53
CA TYR A 159 7.21 -4.02 4.92
C TYR A 159 7.27 -4.17 3.40
N HIS A 160 7.62 -5.33 2.84
CA HIS A 160 7.76 -5.44 1.37
C HIS A 160 6.44 -5.64 0.61
N ARG A 161 5.38 -6.13 1.26
CA ARG A 161 4.10 -6.43 0.61
C ARG A 161 3.34 -5.19 0.13
N TYR A 162 3.46 -4.08 0.85
CA TYR A 162 2.69 -2.85 0.61
C TYR A 162 3.63 -1.70 0.26
N GLN A 163 3.46 -1.12 -0.94
CA GLN A 163 4.32 -0.07 -1.46
C GLN A 163 3.64 1.31 -1.48
N GLU A 164 2.36 1.37 -1.09
CA GLU A 164 1.62 2.62 -1.02
C GLU A 164 2.07 3.46 0.18
N THR A 165 2.30 4.75 -0.05
CA THR A 165 2.62 5.73 0.99
C THR A 165 1.40 6.09 1.82
N TRP A 166 1.62 6.59 3.03
CA TRP A 166 0.53 7.07 3.89
C TRP A 166 -0.27 8.20 3.22
N GLU A 167 0.40 9.11 2.51
CA GLU A 167 -0.21 10.23 1.80
C GLU A 167 -1.09 9.77 0.64
N GLU A 168 -0.65 8.74 -0.11
CA GLU A 168 -1.44 8.08 -1.14
C GLU A 168 -2.70 7.46 -0.57
N MET A 169 -2.56 6.71 0.50
CA MET A 169 -3.69 6.05 1.14
C MET A 169 -4.71 7.06 1.70
N MET A 170 -4.25 8.10 2.38
CA MET A 170 -5.14 9.12 2.93
C MET A 170 -5.83 9.97 1.85
N ARG A 171 -5.26 10.09 0.64
CA ARG A 171 -5.98 10.70 -0.50
C ARG A 171 -7.26 9.94 -0.82
N HIS A 172 -7.25 8.62 -0.68
CA HIS A 172 -8.39 7.76 -0.99
C HIS A 172 -9.52 7.80 0.05
N HIS A 173 -9.21 8.22 1.28
CA HIS A 173 -10.18 8.41 2.38
C HIS A 173 -10.96 9.73 2.30
N ARG A 174 -10.56 10.65 1.42
CA ARG A 174 -11.27 11.93 1.26
C ARG A 174 -12.59 11.68 0.51
N PRO A 175 -13.72 12.22 1.02
CA PRO A 175 -14.93 12.35 0.23
C PRO A 175 -14.58 13.09 -1.06
N GLN A 176 -15.07 12.61 -2.21
CA GLN A 176 -14.93 13.39 -3.45
C GLN A 176 -15.78 14.66 -3.31
N GLY A 177 -15.11 15.80 -3.16
CA GLY A 177 -15.75 17.11 -2.96
C GLY A 177 -14.72 18.23 -2.87
N LYS A 178 -15.05 19.41 -3.40
CA LYS A 178 -14.17 20.59 -3.39
C LYS A 178 -14.05 21.16 -1.97
N GLY A 179 -13.09 20.68 -1.20
CA GLY A 179 -12.79 21.22 0.13
C GLY A 179 -11.44 20.72 0.64
N LYS A 180 -10.71 21.59 1.35
CA LYS A 180 -9.53 21.15 2.12
C LYS A 180 -10.04 20.12 3.14
N GLY A 181 -9.60 18.87 3.02
CA GLY A 181 -10.02 17.79 3.92
C GLY A 181 -9.89 18.22 5.41
N PRO A 182 -10.70 17.65 6.31
CA PRO A 182 -10.70 17.99 7.74
C PRO A 182 -9.30 18.14 8.34
N LYS A 183 -9.12 19.15 9.22
CA LYS A 183 -7.81 19.51 9.81
C LYS A 183 -7.10 18.32 10.47
N TRP A 184 -7.85 17.44 11.14
CA TRP A 184 -7.34 16.24 11.79
C TRP A 184 -6.82 15.14 10.84
N MET A 185 -7.00 15.29 9.52
CA MET A 185 -6.35 14.42 8.53
C MET A 185 -4.94 14.88 8.15
N ARG A 186 -4.52 16.09 8.55
CA ARG A 186 -3.18 16.66 8.25
C ARG A 186 -2.17 16.52 9.38
N GLU A 187 -2.62 16.05 10.54
CA GLU A 187 -1.84 15.78 11.76
C GLU A 187 -1.82 14.26 12.01
#